data_AF-A0A071MCK8-F1
#
_entry.id   AF-A0A071MCK8-F1
#
_cell.length_a   1.000
_cell.length_b   1.000
_cell.length_c   1.000
_cell.angle_alpha   90.00
_cell.angle_beta   90.00
_cell.angle_gamma   90.00
#
_symmetry.space_group_name_H-M   'P 1'
#
loop_
_entity.id
_entity.type
_entity.pdbx_description
1 polymer ?
#
loop_
_entity_poly.entity_id
_entity_poly.type
_entity_poly.pdbx_seq_one_letter_code
_entity_poly.pdbx_strand_id
1 'polypeptide(L)'
;MGAGANAPKVVQTANGLPQVNINKPSAAGVSLNTYSQFDVQKPGVIVNNSPVMTNTQQAGYINGNPNFGANDAARIIINQVNSNNPSQLRGYVEVAGQRAEMIISNPAGLVVDGGGFINTSRAILTTGTPNLNADGSLAGFDTTRGLITVQGAGLNAGHVDQVDLIARAVHANAAIYTNTLNVVAGANRVDHDTLQTTRIQGEVAIVCRFRKR
;
A
#
# COMPACT_ATOMS: atom_id res chain seq x y z
N MET A 1 10.18 10.16 -2.19
CA MET A 1 11.02 10.73 -1.11
C MET A 1 10.21 10.67 0.19
N GLY A 2 10.82 10.29 1.32
CA GLY A 2 10.17 10.35 2.63
C GLY A 2 9.87 11.80 3.05
N ALA A 3 8.83 12.02 3.85
CA ALA A 3 8.47 13.35 4.35
C ALA A 3 7.92 13.29 5.78
N GLY A 4 8.27 14.26 6.63
CA GLY A 4 7.78 14.37 8.01
C GLY A 4 8.47 13.42 9.00
N ALA A 5 7.90 13.32 10.21
CA ALA A 5 8.47 12.56 11.33
C ALA A 5 8.57 11.04 11.07
N ASN A 6 7.75 10.51 10.17
CA ASN A 6 7.73 9.10 9.80
C ASN A 6 8.33 8.87 8.40
N ALA A 7 9.23 9.74 7.94
CA ALA A 7 9.93 9.56 6.67
C ALA A 7 10.84 8.32 6.73
N PRO A 8 10.61 7.27 5.92
CA PRO A 8 11.49 6.13 5.90
C PRO A 8 12.80 6.45 5.17
N LYS A 9 13.83 5.67 5.45
CA LYS A 9 15.11 5.78 4.74
C LYS A 9 15.04 4.99 3.44
N VAL A 10 15.23 5.68 2.30
CA VAL A 10 15.33 5.05 0.99
C VAL A 10 16.80 4.95 0.60
N VAL A 11 17.24 3.73 0.27
CA VAL A 11 18.59 3.43 -0.22
C VAL A 11 18.50 2.68 -1.56
N GLN A 12 19.62 2.44 -2.21
CA GLN A 12 19.68 1.61 -3.41
C GLN A 12 20.21 0.22 -3.04
N THR A 13 19.58 -0.80 -3.61
CA THR A 13 20.11 -2.17 -3.61
C THR A 13 21.29 -2.30 -4.57
N ALA A 14 22.00 -3.42 -4.50
CA ALA A 14 23.17 -3.68 -5.36
C ALA A 14 22.84 -3.67 -6.87
N ASN A 15 21.61 -4.06 -7.24
CA ASN A 15 21.15 -4.03 -8.63
C ASN A 15 20.41 -2.73 -9.01
N GLY A 16 20.44 -1.71 -8.15
CA GLY A 16 19.92 -0.38 -8.43
C GLY A 16 18.41 -0.21 -8.23
N LEU A 17 17.73 -1.16 -7.60
CA LEU A 17 16.35 -0.99 -7.16
C LEU A 17 16.26 -0.15 -5.88
N PRO A 18 15.25 0.73 -5.76
CA PRO A 18 15.00 1.43 -4.52
C PRO A 18 14.61 0.45 -3.42
N GLN A 19 15.27 0.55 -2.27
CA GLN A 19 14.96 -0.15 -1.05
C GLN A 19 14.49 0.84 0.01
N VAL A 20 13.29 0.62 0.51
CA VAL A 20 12.70 1.35 1.62
C VAL A 20 12.99 0.58 2.91
N ASN A 21 13.85 1.14 3.76
CA ASN A 21 13.97 0.69 5.15
C ASN A 21 12.84 1.34 5.95
N ILE A 22 11.79 0.55 6.19
CA ILE A 22 10.59 1.03 6.89
C ILE A 22 10.89 1.36 8.35
N ASN A 23 10.07 2.22 8.94
CA ASN A 23 10.19 2.59 10.34
C ASN A 23 9.89 1.39 11.25
N LYS A 24 10.47 1.40 12.45
CA LYS A 24 10.16 0.41 13.48
C LYS A 24 8.64 0.39 13.74
N PRO A 25 7.99 -0.80 13.74
CA PRO A 25 6.55 -0.88 13.97
C PRO A 25 6.17 -0.45 15.39
N SER A 26 4.90 -0.05 15.54
CA SER A 26 4.26 0.15 16.84
C SER A 26 4.15 -1.16 17.62
N ALA A 27 3.73 -1.09 18.89
CA ALA A 27 3.44 -2.28 19.70
C ALA A 27 2.34 -3.18 19.07
N ALA A 28 1.46 -2.59 18.25
CA ALA A 28 0.44 -3.31 17.48
C ALA A 28 0.98 -3.94 16.17
N GLY A 29 2.27 -3.76 15.86
CA GLY A 29 2.91 -4.31 14.65
C GLY A 29 2.70 -3.46 13.39
N VAL A 30 2.29 -2.20 13.52
CA VAL A 30 2.05 -1.29 12.39
C VAL A 30 3.27 -0.40 12.15
N SER A 31 3.86 -0.47 10.96
CA SER A 31 4.91 0.45 10.50
C SER A 31 4.30 1.55 9.64
N LEU A 32 4.24 2.78 10.17
CA LEU A 32 3.79 3.95 9.42
C LEU A 32 4.96 4.63 8.73
N ASN A 33 4.87 4.81 7.42
CA ASN A 33 5.89 5.42 6.57
C ASN A 33 5.26 6.54 5.74
N THR A 34 5.73 7.77 5.91
CA THR A 34 5.17 8.95 5.26
C THR A 34 6.06 9.48 4.13
N TYR A 35 5.44 9.80 3.00
CA TYR A 35 6.11 10.20 1.77
C TYR A 35 5.54 11.49 1.21
N SER A 36 6.39 12.30 0.57
CA SER A 36 5.93 13.38 -0.32
C SER A 36 5.61 12.86 -1.72
N GLN A 37 6.15 11.70 -2.09
CA GLN A 37 5.83 10.97 -3.31
C GLN A 37 6.26 9.52 -3.15
N PHE A 38 5.38 8.58 -3.52
CA PHE A 38 5.65 7.16 -3.59
C PHE A 38 5.17 6.64 -4.95
N ASP A 39 6.12 6.39 -5.84
CA ASP A 39 5.89 5.78 -7.15
C ASP A 39 6.70 4.50 -7.25
N VAL A 40 6.13 3.48 -7.87
CA VAL A 40 6.79 2.22 -8.17
C VAL A 40 7.00 2.17 -9.66
N GLN A 41 8.25 2.30 -10.08
CA GLN A 41 8.61 2.19 -11.49
C GLN A 41 8.60 0.72 -11.92
N LYS A 42 8.65 0.47 -13.23
CA LYS A 42 8.62 -0.90 -13.80
C LYS A 42 9.60 -1.90 -13.16
N PRO A 43 10.85 -1.50 -12.82
CA PRO A 43 11.78 -2.40 -12.14
C PRO A 43 11.35 -2.84 -10.73
N GLY A 44 10.41 -2.12 -10.11
CA GLY A 44 9.88 -2.43 -8.78
C GLY A 44 10.53 -1.65 -7.64
N VAL A 45 10.15 -2.01 -6.42
CA VAL A 45 10.67 -1.47 -5.16
C VAL A 45 10.75 -2.58 -4.11
N ILE A 46 11.79 -2.53 -3.28
CA ILE A 46 11.94 -3.38 -2.11
C ILE A 46 11.47 -2.62 -0.86
N VAL A 47 10.63 -3.26 -0.05
CA VAL A 47 10.21 -2.81 1.28
C VAL A 47 10.86 -3.72 2.30
N ASN A 48 11.88 -3.22 3.01
CA ASN A 48 12.71 -4.02 3.90
C ASN A 48 12.09 -4.21 5.29
N ASN A 49 11.42 -5.34 5.48
CA ASN A 49 10.78 -5.77 6.73
C ASN A 49 11.60 -6.85 7.48
N SER A 50 12.91 -6.95 7.20
CA SER A 50 13.77 -7.99 7.79
C SER A 50 14.74 -7.38 8.81
N PRO A 51 14.90 -7.95 10.02
CA PRO A 51 15.98 -7.55 10.94
C PRO A 51 17.36 -8.10 10.53
N VAL A 52 17.40 -9.07 9.61
CA VAL A 52 18.61 -9.77 9.18
C VAL A 52 18.78 -9.73 7.67
N MET A 53 19.96 -10.11 7.19
CA MET A 53 20.20 -10.28 5.75
C MET A 53 19.20 -11.29 5.18
N THR A 54 18.53 -10.93 4.08
CA THR A 54 17.50 -11.76 3.45
C THR A 54 17.67 -11.76 1.95
N ASN A 55 17.33 -12.88 1.32
CA ASN A 55 17.21 -12.94 -0.14
C ASN A 55 15.86 -12.35 -0.57
N THR A 56 15.87 -11.65 -1.69
CA THR A 56 14.68 -11.08 -2.36
C THR A 56 14.62 -11.60 -3.80
N GLN A 57 13.43 -11.64 -4.37
CA GLN A 57 13.19 -12.05 -5.75
C GLN A 57 13.67 -10.98 -6.74
N GLN A 58 13.50 -9.70 -6.42
CA GLN A 58 13.85 -8.62 -7.35
C GLN A 58 15.30 -8.13 -7.22
N ALA A 59 15.92 -8.20 -6.04
CA ALA A 59 17.24 -7.61 -5.78
C ALA A 59 18.32 -8.59 -5.28
N GLY A 60 18.00 -9.87 -5.15
CA GLY A 60 18.89 -10.84 -4.50
C GLY A 60 19.05 -10.53 -3.01
N TYR A 61 20.25 -10.75 -2.47
CA TYR A 61 20.50 -10.52 -1.05
C TYR A 61 20.57 -9.03 -0.70
N ILE A 62 19.81 -8.62 0.30
CA ILE A 62 19.87 -7.31 0.93
C ILE A 62 20.24 -7.43 2.41
N ASN A 63 20.85 -6.40 2.97
CA ASN A 63 21.08 -6.30 4.41
C ASN A 63 19.76 -6.11 5.17
N GLY A 64 19.76 -6.49 6.44
CA GLY A 64 18.64 -6.21 7.35
C GLY A 64 18.36 -4.71 7.47
N ASN A 65 17.12 -4.39 7.82
CA ASN A 65 16.67 -3.04 8.10
C ASN A 65 17.38 -2.54 9.38
N PRO A 66 18.20 -1.48 9.32
CA PRO A 66 18.93 -0.97 10.47
C PRO A 66 18.03 -0.38 11.55
N ASN A 67 16.74 -0.15 11.27
CA ASN A 67 15.77 0.34 12.24
C ASN A 67 15.25 -0.77 13.18
N PHE A 68 15.54 -2.05 12.87
CA PHE A 68 14.95 -3.20 13.55
C PHE A 68 15.96 -3.89 14.48
N GLY A 69 15.49 -4.29 15.65
CA GLY A 69 16.09 -5.32 16.49
C GLY A 69 15.52 -6.71 16.21
N ALA A 70 15.89 -7.68 17.03
CA ALA A 70 15.33 -9.03 16.95
C ALA A 70 13.80 -8.99 17.17
N ASN A 71 13.04 -9.59 16.25
CA ASN A 71 11.57 -9.67 16.26
C ASN A 71 10.81 -8.36 15.98
N ASP A 72 11.47 -7.29 15.51
CA ASP A 72 10.83 -6.01 15.18
C ASP A 72 10.14 -5.99 13.79
N ALA A 73 9.81 -7.14 13.21
CA ALA A 73 9.14 -7.20 11.91
C ALA A 73 7.69 -6.71 11.99
N ALA A 74 7.31 -5.83 11.07
CA ALA A 74 5.97 -5.29 10.97
C ALA A 74 4.99 -6.35 10.42
N ARG A 75 3.76 -6.33 10.95
CA ARG A 75 2.63 -7.11 10.41
C ARG A 75 1.85 -6.31 9.37
N ILE A 76 1.78 -4.99 9.56
CA ILE A 76 1.11 -4.05 8.67
C ILE A 76 2.09 -2.94 8.30
N ILE A 77 2.26 -2.69 7.00
CA ILE A 77 3.15 -1.66 6.47
C ILE A 77 2.30 -0.60 5.77
N ILE A 78 2.22 0.59 6.35
CA ILE A 78 1.49 1.73 5.79
C ILE A 78 2.46 2.65 5.08
N ASN A 79 2.21 2.86 3.79
CA ASN A 79 2.90 3.84 2.97
C ASN A 79 1.92 4.97 2.64
N GLN A 80 1.93 6.00 3.49
CA GLN A 80 1.06 7.14 3.37
C GLN A 80 1.75 8.26 2.59
N VAL A 81 1.13 8.69 1.51
CA VAL A 81 1.61 9.76 0.65
C VAL A 81 0.82 11.02 0.93
N ASN A 82 1.54 12.08 1.30
CA ASN A 82 1.01 13.41 1.51
C ASN A 82 1.46 14.28 0.32
N SER A 83 0.77 14.12 -0.81
CA SER A 83 1.05 14.80 -2.08
C SER A 83 -0.24 15.34 -2.69
N ASN A 84 -0.11 16.29 -3.62
CA ASN A 84 -1.19 16.69 -4.52
C ASN A 84 -1.22 15.85 -5.79
N ASN A 85 -0.20 15.01 -6.02
CA ASN A 85 -0.09 14.15 -7.19
C ASN A 85 -0.46 12.71 -6.85
N PRO A 86 -1.14 11.99 -7.77
CA PRO A 86 -1.41 10.58 -7.58
C PRO A 86 -0.14 9.74 -7.64
N SER A 87 -0.14 8.62 -6.95
CA SER A 87 0.94 7.64 -6.97
C SER A 87 0.85 6.75 -8.21
N GLN A 88 1.98 6.53 -8.88
CA GLN A 88 2.11 5.67 -10.06
C GLN A 88 2.65 4.29 -9.66
N LEU A 89 1.87 3.25 -9.86
CA LEU A 89 2.22 1.87 -9.51
C LEU A 89 2.38 1.04 -10.79
N ARG A 90 3.61 0.94 -11.28
CA ARG A 90 3.96 0.34 -12.59
C ARG A 90 4.85 -0.89 -12.51
N GLY A 91 5.17 -1.34 -11.30
CA GLY A 91 6.01 -2.50 -11.04
C GLY A 91 5.65 -3.16 -9.71
N TYR A 92 6.45 -4.16 -9.32
CA TYR A 92 6.18 -4.94 -8.12
C TYR A 92 6.71 -4.26 -6.86
N VAL A 93 5.89 -4.29 -5.82
CA VAL A 93 6.32 -4.04 -4.44
C VAL A 93 6.65 -5.38 -3.81
N GLU A 94 7.89 -5.54 -3.36
CA GLU A 94 8.30 -6.75 -2.63
C GLU A 94 8.57 -6.45 -1.18
N VAL A 95 7.92 -7.19 -0.28
CA VAL A 95 8.26 -7.18 1.14
C VAL A 95 9.42 -8.14 1.38
N ALA A 96 10.59 -7.63 1.73
CA ALA A 96 11.75 -8.45 2.08
C ALA A 96 11.66 -8.90 3.55
N GLY A 97 11.94 -10.19 3.80
CA GLY A 97 11.86 -10.79 5.13
C GLY A 97 10.45 -11.30 5.44
N GLN A 98 9.92 -10.93 6.61
CA GLN A 98 8.64 -11.44 7.08
C GLN A 98 7.47 -10.92 6.22
N ARG A 99 6.60 -11.84 5.78
CA ARG A 99 5.35 -11.53 5.06
C ARG A 99 4.47 -10.60 5.88
N ALA A 100 3.91 -9.57 5.24
CA ALA A 100 3.12 -8.54 5.89
C ALA A 100 1.99 -8.03 4.99
N GLU A 101 1.06 -7.28 5.59
CA GLU A 101 0.10 -6.48 4.85
C GLU A 101 0.75 -5.22 4.29
N MET A 102 0.40 -4.86 3.06
CA MET A 102 0.93 -3.69 2.37
C MET A 102 -0.19 -2.72 2.06
N ILE A 103 -0.08 -1.51 2.61
CA ILE A 103 -1.05 -0.45 2.43
C ILE A 103 -0.37 0.71 1.70
N ILE A 104 -0.94 1.14 0.57
CA ILE A 104 -0.52 2.34 -0.15
C ILE A 104 -1.68 3.32 -0.12
N SER A 105 -1.49 4.42 0.59
CA SER A 105 -2.50 5.45 0.83
C SER A 105 -2.09 6.75 0.17
N ASN A 106 -2.87 7.24 -0.79
CA ASN A 106 -2.66 8.57 -1.36
C ASN A 106 -4.00 9.27 -1.66
N PRO A 107 -4.40 10.28 -0.86
CA PRO A 107 -5.65 11.02 -1.10
C PRO A 107 -5.73 11.75 -2.44
N ALA A 108 -4.61 12.01 -3.12
CA ALA A 108 -4.61 12.56 -4.47
C ALA A 108 -5.00 11.52 -5.55
N GLY A 109 -4.87 10.23 -5.26
CA GLY A 109 -5.21 9.13 -6.16
C GLY A 109 -4.09 8.12 -6.37
N LEU A 110 -4.41 7.03 -7.04
CA LEU A 110 -3.51 5.92 -7.38
C LEU A 110 -3.74 5.53 -8.83
N VAL A 111 -2.68 5.36 -9.60
CA VAL A 111 -2.72 4.86 -10.98
C VAL A 111 -1.92 3.58 -11.06
N VAL A 112 -2.59 2.48 -11.37
CA VAL A 112 -2.00 1.14 -11.49
C VAL A 112 -1.90 0.77 -12.97
N ASP A 113 -0.68 0.48 -13.41
CA ASP A 113 -0.36 0.12 -14.80
C ASP A 113 0.81 -0.86 -14.82
N GLY A 114 0.52 -2.12 -14.49
CA GLY A 114 1.52 -3.19 -14.29
C GLY A 114 2.01 -3.32 -12.85
N GLY A 115 1.22 -2.83 -11.88
CA GLY A 115 1.54 -2.97 -10.46
C GLY A 115 1.37 -4.42 -9.98
N GLY A 116 2.13 -4.80 -8.96
CA GLY A 116 1.97 -6.10 -8.31
C GLY A 116 2.65 -6.18 -6.95
N PHE A 117 2.48 -7.32 -6.29
CA PHE A 117 2.99 -7.55 -4.93
C PHE A 117 3.69 -8.89 -4.80
N ILE A 118 4.79 -8.90 -4.04
CA ILE A 118 5.57 -10.10 -3.70
C ILE A 118 5.69 -10.17 -2.18
N ASN A 119 5.44 -11.35 -1.63
CA ASN A 119 5.50 -11.63 -0.19
C ASN A 119 4.54 -10.74 0.64
N THR A 120 3.35 -10.49 0.10
CA THR A 120 2.29 -9.69 0.73
C THR A 120 1.08 -10.56 1.00
N SER A 121 0.55 -10.54 2.23
CA SER A 121 -0.67 -11.27 2.61
C SER A 121 -1.93 -10.57 2.09
N ARG A 122 -2.02 -9.26 2.36
CA ARG A 122 -3.14 -8.41 1.97
C ARG A 122 -2.59 -7.11 1.39
N ALA A 123 -3.10 -6.71 0.24
CA ALA A 123 -2.73 -5.46 -0.41
C ALA A 123 -3.92 -4.49 -0.40
N ILE A 124 -3.75 -3.34 0.25
CA ILE A 124 -4.76 -2.29 0.32
C ILE A 124 -4.28 -1.08 -0.48
N LEU A 125 -4.97 -0.77 -1.56
CA LEU A 125 -4.78 0.43 -2.34
C LEU A 125 -5.89 1.41 -1.96
N THR A 126 -5.53 2.53 -1.33
CA THR A 126 -6.53 3.45 -0.77
C THR A 126 -6.27 4.91 -1.09
N THR A 127 -7.35 5.67 -1.29
CA THR A 127 -7.30 7.15 -1.29
C THR A 127 -7.78 7.74 0.04
N GLY A 128 -8.17 6.90 0.98
CA GLY A 128 -8.49 7.31 2.34
C GLY A 128 -7.26 7.48 3.21
N THR A 129 -7.33 8.40 4.16
CA THR A 129 -6.28 8.60 5.16
C THR A 129 -6.35 7.48 6.20
N PRO A 130 -5.25 6.78 6.52
CA PRO A 130 -5.24 5.76 7.56
C PRO A 130 -5.41 6.40 8.95
N ASN A 131 -6.31 5.81 9.75
CA ASN A 131 -6.58 6.22 11.12
C ASN A 131 -5.96 5.22 12.09
N LEU A 132 -5.00 5.67 12.90
CA LEU A 132 -4.40 4.87 13.95
C LEU A 132 -5.09 5.12 15.29
N ASN A 133 -5.28 4.06 16.06
CA ASN A 133 -5.69 4.13 17.46
C ASN A 133 -4.54 4.64 18.34
N ALA A 134 -4.83 4.99 19.59
CA ALA A 134 -3.82 5.49 20.54
C ALA A 134 -2.72 4.46 20.86
N ASP A 135 -3.01 3.16 20.71
CA ASP A 135 -2.04 2.06 20.86
C ASP A 135 -1.18 1.83 19.61
N GLY A 136 -1.42 2.58 18.53
CA GLY A 136 -0.74 2.45 17.26
C GLY A 136 -1.25 1.31 16.39
N SER A 137 -2.38 0.68 16.71
CA SER A 137 -3.11 -0.22 15.81
C SER A 137 -3.85 0.55 14.72
N LEU A 138 -4.10 -0.09 13.57
CA LEU A 138 -4.84 0.52 12.47
C LEU A 138 -6.34 0.31 12.67
N ALA A 139 -7.09 1.39 12.83
CA ALA A 139 -8.55 1.34 12.95
C ALA A 139 -9.23 1.22 11.57
N GLY A 140 -8.72 1.93 10.58
CA GLY A 140 -9.38 2.01 9.27
C GLY A 140 -8.95 3.19 8.44
N PHE A 141 -9.81 3.60 7.51
CA PHE A 141 -9.53 4.64 6.53
C PHE A 141 -10.69 5.64 6.43
N ASP A 142 -10.37 6.94 6.44
CA ASP A 142 -11.34 7.98 6.10
C ASP A 142 -11.16 8.39 4.64
N THR A 143 -12.13 8.01 3.81
CA THR A 143 -12.11 8.21 2.37
C THR A 143 -13.11 9.29 1.99
N THR A 144 -12.63 10.41 1.44
CA THR A 144 -13.48 11.53 0.98
C THR A 144 -13.22 11.87 -0.49
N ARG A 145 -11.97 11.77 -0.94
CA ARG A 145 -11.54 12.14 -2.29
C ARG A 145 -10.59 11.12 -2.92
N GLY A 146 -10.19 11.37 -4.16
CA GLY A 146 -9.19 10.59 -4.89
C GLY A 146 -9.78 9.49 -5.78
N LEU A 147 -9.09 9.19 -6.86
CA LEU A 147 -9.45 8.15 -7.82
C LEU A 147 -8.39 7.04 -7.80
N ILE A 148 -8.83 5.78 -7.76
CA ILE A 148 -7.97 4.65 -8.13
C ILE A 148 -8.27 4.32 -9.59
N THR A 149 -7.26 4.40 -10.45
CA THR A 149 -7.33 4.00 -11.84
C THR A 149 -6.50 2.75 -12.06
N VAL A 150 -7.11 1.68 -12.58
CA VAL A 150 -6.41 0.49 -13.07
C VAL A 150 -6.47 0.48 -14.59
N GLN A 151 -5.32 0.56 -15.26
CA GLN A 151 -5.20 0.73 -16.70
C GLN A 151 -4.01 -0.05 -17.27
N GLY A 152 -3.86 -0.03 -18.59
CA GLY A 152 -2.71 -0.61 -19.29
C GLY A 152 -2.46 -2.08 -18.93
N ALA A 153 -1.29 -2.36 -18.35
CA ALA A 153 -0.90 -3.72 -17.94
C ALA A 153 -1.67 -4.26 -16.71
N GLY A 154 -2.51 -3.43 -16.08
CA GLY A 154 -3.41 -3.85 -15.01
C GLY A 154 -2.73 -4.04 -13.66
N LEU A 155 -3.35 -4.85 -12.79
CA LEU A 155 -2.85 -5.19 -11.45
C LEU A 155 -2.64 -6.71 -11.36
N ASN A 156 -1.42 -7.15 -11.05
CA ASN A 156 -1.13 -8.55 -10.76
C ASN A 156 -0.90 -8.78 -9.25
N ALA A 157 -1.89 -9.36 -8.61
CA ALA A 157 -1.90 -9.75 -7.21
C ALA A 157 -2.31 -11.22 -7.04
N GLY A 158 -2.01 -12.10 -8.00
CA GLY A 158 -2.38 -13.53 -7.95
C GLY A 158 -1.76 -14.31 -6.77
N HIS A 159 -0.68 -13.78 -6.17
CA HIS A 159 -0.01 -14.37 -5.00
C HIS A 159 -0.36 -13.66 -3.67
N VAL A 160 -1.35 -12.76 -3.71
CA VAL A 160 -1.89 -12.06 -2.55
C VAL A 160 -3.22 -12.71 -2.19
N ASP A 161 -3.48 -12.92 -0.90
CA ASP A 161 -4.68 -13.62 -0.45
C ASP A 161 -5.92 -12.73 -0.66
N GLN A 162 -5.75 -11.42 -0.42
CA GLN A 162 -6.80 -10.41 -0.51
C GLN A 162 -6.27 -9.08 -1.05
N VAL A 163 -7.04 -8.47 -1.96
CA VAL A 163 -6.82 -7.10 -2.43
C VAL A 163 -8.04 -6.25 -2.11
N ASP A 164 -7.81 -5.09 -1.52
CA ASP A 164 -8.85 -4.10 -1.26
C ASP A 164 -8.55 -2.80 -2.00
N LEU A 165 -9.52 -2.33 -2.79
CA LEU A 165 -9.51 -1.01 -3.41
C LEU A 165 -10.48 -0.11 -2.66
N ILE A 166 -9.97 0.86 -1.91
CA ILE A 166 -10.78 1.74 -1.05
C ILE A 166 -10.60 3.18 -1.52
N ALA A 167 -11.60 3.75 -2.20
CA ALA A 167 -11.44 5.10 -2.74
C ALA A 167 -12.75 5.85 -2.88
N ARG A 168 -12.65 7.15 -3.11
CA ARG A 168 -13.84 7.93 -3.45
C ARG A 168 -14.45 7.43 -4.75
N ALA A 169 -13.62 7.12 -5.74
CA ALA A 169 -14.03 6.43 -6.96
C ALA A 169 -12.97 5.42 -7.40
N VAL A 170 -13.40 4.38 -8.11
CA VAL A 170 -12.52 3.39 -8.74
C VAL A 170 -12.87 3.28 -10.22
N HIS A 171 -11.86 3.38 -11.08
CA HIS A 171 -11.96 3.20 -12.51
C HIS A 171 -11.05 2.07 -12.96
N ALA A 172 -11.62 0.94 -13.37
CA ALA A 172 -10.86 -0.20 -13.86
C ALA A 172 -11.14 -0.45 -15.35
N ASN A 173 -10.13 -0.22 -16.19
CA ASN A 173 -10.13 -0.45 -17.63
C ASN A 173 -9.15 -1.55 -18.06
N ALA A 174 -8.45 -2.17 -17.12
CA ALA A 174 -7.50 -3.25 -17.36
C ALA A 174 -7.74 -4.40 -16.38
N ALA A 175 -7.08 -5.54 -16.62
CA ALA A 175 -7.25 -6.74 -15.81
C ALA A 175 -6.75 -6.54 -14.38
N ILE A 176 -7.47 -7.12 -13.42
CA ILE A 176 -7.05 -7.25 -12.03
C ILE A 176 -7.00 -8.75 -11.73
N TYR A 177 -5.80 -9.29 -11.54
CA TYR A 177 -5.60 -10.69 -11.18
C TYR A 177 -5.41 -10.79 -9.67
N THR A 178 -6.34 -11.44 -8.98
CA THR A 178 -6.29 -11.63 -7.51
C THR A 178 -7.16 -12.81 -7.11
N ASN A 179 -6.90 -13.39 -5.94
CA ASN A 179 -7.73 -14.44 -5.34
C ASN A 179 -9.05 -13.87 -4.81
N THR A 180 -8.97 -12.78 -4.06
CA THR A 180 -10.12 -12.05 -3.53
C THR A 180 -9.96 -10.57 -3.84
N LEU A 181 -11.03 -9.93 -4.34
CA LEU A 181 -11.08 -8.50 -4.60
C LEU A 181 -12.26 -7.88 -3.86
N ASN A 182 -11.98 -6.94 -2.97
CA ASN A 182 -13.00 -6.05 -2.41
C ASN A 182 -12.84 -4.65 -2.98
N VAL A 183 -13.96 -3.99 -3.26
CA VAL A 183 -13.99 -2.62 -3.76
C VAL A 183 -14.96 -1.81 -2.92
N VAL A 184 -14.44 -0.80 -2.24
CA VAL A 184 -15.23 0.17 -1.47
C VAL A 184 -15.11 1.52 -2.14
N ALA A 185 -16.23 2.01 -2.67
CA ALA A 185 -16.32 3.29 -3.35
C ALA A 185 -17.21 4.30 -2.59
N GLY A 186 -16.92 5.59 -2.73
CA GLY A 186 -17.69 6.68 -2.12
C GLY A 186 -17.00 7.31 -0.91
N ALA A 187 -17.71 8.24 -0.25
CA ALA A 187 -17.19 8.87 0.96
C ALA A 187 -17.58 8.09 2.21
N ASN A 188 -16.62 7.35 2.75
CA ASN A 188 -16.84 6.42 3.84
C ASN A 188 -15.67 6.45 4.81
N ARG A 189 -16.00 6.27 6.09
CA ARG A 189 -15.11 5.65 7.06
C ARG A 189 -15.19 4.15 6.87
N VAL A 190 -14.05 3.50 6.64
CA VAL A 190 -13.96 2.07 6.35
C VAL A 190 -13.14 1.41 7.45
N ASP A 191 -13.73 0.44 8.12
CA ASP A 191 -13.04 -0.39 9.12
C ASP A 191 -11.97 -1.28 8.46
N HIS A 192 -10.79 -1.38 9.08
CA HIS A 192 -9.66 -2.12 8.51
C HIS A 192 -9.94 -3.63 8.41
N ASP A 193 -10.49 -4.23 9.45
CA ASP A 193 -10.63 -5.68 9.57
C ASP A 193 -11.85 -6.20 8.81
N THR A 194 -12.98 -5.49 8.97
CA THR A 194 -14.29 -5.95 8.50
C THR A 194 -14.71 -5.33 7.17
N LEU A 195 -14.03 -4.26 6.73
CA LEU A 195 -14.43 -3.41 5.59
C LEU A 195 -15.83 -2.79 5.77
N GLN A 196 -16.38 -2.76 6.99
CA GLN A 196 -17.65 -2.09 7.26
C GLN A 196 -17.52 -0.59 7.01
N THR A 197 -18.54 -0.04 6.33
CA THR A 197 -18.54 1.36 5.91
C THR A 197 -19.54 2.18 6.71
N THR A 198 -19.07 3.28 7.31
CA THR A 198 -19.94 4.34 7.80
C THR A 198 -19.82 5.54 6.87
N ARG A 199 -20.93 5.97 6.27
CA ARG A 199 -20.93 7.11 5.35
C ARG A 199 -20.48 8.39 6.06
N ILE A 200 -19.59 9.15 5.43
CA ILE A 200 -19.24 10.50 5.89
C ILE A 200 -20.34 11.45 5.39
N GLN A 201 -21.07 12.07 6.33
CA GLN A 201 -22.19 12.95 6.01
C GLN A 201 -21.73 14.21 5.27
N GLY A 202 -22.52 14.66 4.28
CA GLY A 202 -22.25 15.87 3.48
C GLY A 202 -21.68 15.63 2.07
N GLU A 203 -21.38 14.38 1.70
CA GLU A 203 -20.80 14.05 0.38
C GLU A 203 -21.73 13.21 -0.53
N VAL A 204 -21.76 13.56 -1.83
CA VAL A 204 -22.61 12.93 -2.86
C VAL A 204 -22.21 11.46 -3.09
N ALA A 205 -23.14 10.54 -3.30
CA ALA A 205 -22.81 9.14 -3.60
C ALA A 205 -22.36 8.99 -5.07
N ILE A 206 -21.37 8.14 -5.33
CA ILE A 206 -20.97 7.73 -6.69
C ILE A 206 -21.53 6.34 -6.95
N VAL A 207 -22.34 6.20 -7.99
CA VAL A 207 -22.88 4.91 -8.45
C VAL A 207 -21.94 4.31 -9.48
N CYS A 208 -21.22 3.25 -9.13
CA CYS A 208 -20.45 2.46 -10.09
C CYS A 208 -21.35 1.41 -10.76
N ARG A 209 -21.45 1.46 -12.09
CA ARG A 209 -22.13 0.43 -12.91
C ARG A 209 -21.05 -0.41 -13.61
N PHE A 210 -20.86 -1.65 -13.18
CA PHE A 210 -20.03 -2.61 -13.91
C PHE A 210 -20.89 -3.34 -14.94
N ARG A 211 -20.54 -3.23 -16.22
CA ARG A 211 -21.15 -4.02 -17.30
C ARG A 211 -20.08 -4.97 -17.83
N LYS A 212 -20.18 -6.24 -17.44
CA LYS A 212 -19.40 -7.33 -18.06
C LYS A 212 -19.89 -7.47 -19.51
N ARG A 213 -18.98 -7.42 -20.49
CA ARG A 213 -19.24 -7.98 -21.82
C ARG A 213 -18.82 -9.44 -21.79
#